data_AF-A0A4Y2V832-F1
#
_entry.id   AF-A0A4Y2V832-F1
#
_cell.length_a   1.000
_cell.length_b   1.000
_cell.length_c   1.000
_cell.angle_alpha   90.00
_cell.angle_beta   90.00
_cell.angle_gamma   90.00
#
_symmetry.space_group_name_H-M   'P 1'
#
loop_
_entity.id
_entity.type
_entity.pdbx_description
1 polymer ?
#
loop_
_entity_poly.entity_id
_entity_poly.type
_entity_poly.pdbx_seq_one_letter_code
_entity_poly.pdbx_strand_id
1 'polypeptide(L)'
;MNFSSQETVLESYRETSKKSVRQKSSEIGVSKSSIHRILRHSQRESCIPSMIHAINEDDPNRRKEGKQFFEWYLEKCEHDAQFPGKIVWSHEAMFKLKGTINLHDCIVTGQLQIHIL
;
A
#
# COMPACT_ATOMS: atom_id res chain seq x y z
N MET A 1 -10.30 -33.02 -18.79
CA MET A 1 -9.59 -33.31 -17.53
C MET A 1 -10.43 -32.76 -16.39
N ASN A 2 -10.80 -33.58 -15.40
CA ASN A 2 -11.55 -33.10 -14.24
C ASN A 2 -10.56 -32.52 -13.24
N PHE A 3 -10.49 -31.19 -13.16
CA PHE A 3 -9.68 -30.53 -12.15
C PHE A 3 -10.29 -30.75 -10.76
N SER A 4 -9.45 -30.96 -9.75
CA SER A 4 -9.89 -30.96 -8.36
C SER A 4 -10.48 -29.60 -8.01
N SER A 5 -11.54 -29.55 -7.19
CA SER A 5 -12.16 -28.29 -6.76
C SER A 5 -11.16 -27.31 -6.13
N GLN A 6 -10.07 -27.81 -5.55
CA GLN A 6 -8.98 -26.98 -5.03
C GLN A 6 -8.23 -26.24 -6.13
N GLU A 7 -7.90 -26.94 -7.22
CA GLU A 7 -7.11 -26.42 -8.33
C GLU A 7 -7.89 -25.35 -9.10
N THR A 8 -9.18 -25.58 -9.33
CA THR A 8 -10.09 -24.60 -9.94
C THR A 8 -10.21 -23.32 -9.09
N VAL A 9 -10.29 -23.45 -7.76
CA VAL A 9 -10.32 -22.28 -6.88
C VAL A 9 -9.00 -21.51 -6.97
N LEU A 10 -7.86 -22.18 -6.89
CA LEU A 10 -6.55 -21.52 -6.92
C LEU A 10 -6.26 -20.84 -8.27
N GLU A 11 -6.60 -21.47 -9.38
CA GLU A 11 -6.41 -20.92 -10.73
C GLU A 11 -7.28 -19.67 -10.91
N SER A 12 -8.53 -19.71 -10.46
CA SER A 12 -9.41 -18.55 -10.54
C SER A 12 -8.83 -17.31 -9.82
N TYR A 13 -8.09 -17.50 -8.72
CA TYR A 13 -7.43 -16.41 -7.99
C TYR A 13 -6.12 -15.96 -8.64
N ARG A 14 -5.49 -16.79 -9.49
CA ARG A 14 -4.36 -16.38 -10.34
C ARG A 14 -4.83 -15.47 -11.46
N GLU A 15 -5.93 -15.83 -12.12
CA GLU A 15 -6.50 -15.05 -13.22
C GLU A 15 -7.11 -13.72 -12.78
N THR A 16 -7.82 -13.70 -11.64
CA THR A 16 -8.45 -12.48 -11.11
C THR A 16 -8.58 -12.54 -9.59
N SER A 17 -7.76 -11.76 -8.88
CA SER A 17 -7.88 -11.58 -7.42
C SER A 17 -9.02 -10.63 -7.01
N LYS A 18 -9.58 -9.87 -7.96
CA LYS A 18 -10.52 -8.77 -7.70
C LYS A 18 -11.93 -9.19 -7.26
N LYS A 19 -12.24 -10.49 -7.21
CA LYS A 19 -13.57 -11.00 -6.93
C LYS A 19 -13.71 -11.45 -5.49
N SER A 20 -14.87 -11.18 -4.89
CA SER A 20 -15.18 -11.65 -3.55
C SER A 20 -15.31 -13.18 -3.49
N VAL A 21 -15.10 -13.76 -2.30
CA VAL A 21 -15.37 -15.20 -2.06
C VAL A 21 -16.81 -15.57 -2.39
N ARG A 22 -17.77 -14.64 -2.19
CA ARG A 22 -19.19 -14.84 -2.56
C ARG A 22 -19.37 -15.01 -4.06
N GLN A 23 -18.76 -14.13 -4.86
CA GLN A 23 -18.81 -14.23 -6.32
C GLN A 23 -18.15 -15.51 -6.82
N LYS A 24 -16.94 -15.82 -6.34
CA LYS A 24 -16.24 -17.06 -6.73
C LYS A 24 -16.98 -18.33 -6.29
N SER A 25 -17.67 -18.30 -5.15
CA SER A 25 -18.54 -19.40 -4.71
C SER A 25 -19.69 -19.63 -5.70
N SER A 26 -20.30 -18.55 -6.20
CA SER A 26 -21.36 -18.63 -7.21
C SER A 26 -20.83 -19.06 -8.59
N GLU A 27 -19.63 -18.65 -8.99
CA GLU A 27 -19.04 -18.96 -10.29
C GLU A 27 -18.53 -20.40 -10.38
N ILE A 28 -17.88 -20.89 -9.31
CA ILE A 28 -17.21 -22.19 -9.29
C ILE A 28 -18.15 -23.28 -8.72
N GLY A 29 -19.24 -22.90 -8.06
CA GLY A 29 -20.18 -23.83 -7.43
C GLY A 29 -19.63 -24.47 -6.15
N VAL A 30 -18.53 -23.95 -5.60
CA VAL A 30 -17.92 -24.41 -4.34
C VAL A 30 -18.43 -23.54 -3.20
N SER A 31 -18.73 -24.15 -2.04
CA SER A 31 -19.17 -23.39 -0.88
C SER A 31 -18.12 -22.37 -0.41
N LYS A 32 -18.59 -21.24 0.11
CA LYS A 32 -17.73 -20.19 0.68
C LYS A 32 -16.78 -20.73 1.75
N SER A 33 -17.26 -21.63 2.61
CA SER A 33 -16.46 -22.26 3.67
C SER A 33 -15.31 -23.11 3.09
N SER A 34 -15.56 -23.86 2.02
CA SER A 34 -14.54 -24.61 1.31
C SER A 34 -13.51 -23.71 0.64
N ILE A 35 -13.93 -22.60 0.02
CA ILE A 35 -13.01 -21.62 -0.56
C ILE A 35 -12.10 -21.02 0.54
N HIS A 36 -12.67 -20.58 1.67
CA HIS A 36 -11.88 -20.08 2.79
C HIS A 36 -10.87 -21.12 3.33
N ARG A 37 -11.27 -22.39 3.39
CA ARG A 37 -10.38 -23.49 3.80
C ARG A 37 -9.21 -23.66 2.81
N ILE A 38 -9.50 -23.69 1.51
CA ILE A 38 -8.49 -23.81 0.44
C ILE A 38 -7.51 -22.63 0.49
N LEU A 39 -8.02 -21.41 0.63
CA LEU A 39 -7.21 -20.19 0.72
C LEU A 39 -6.27 -20.22 1.94
N ARG A 40 -6.77 -20.59 3.12
CA ARG A 40 -5.94 -20.73 4.33
C ARG A 40 -4.84 -21.77 4.17
N HIS A 41 -5.14 -22.95 3.62
CA HIS A 41 -4.13 -23.99 3.41
C HIS A 41 -3.06 -23.60 2.37
N SER A 42 -3.40 -22.73 1.43
CA SER A 42 -2.48 -22.24 0.40
C SER A 42 -1.76 -20.94 0.81
N GLN A 43 -1.94 -20.46 2.04
CA GLN A 43 -1.40 -19.18 2.54
C GLN A 43 -1.78 -17.99 1.65
N ARG A 44 -2.97 -18.05 1.04
CA ARG A 44 -3.51 -16.97 0.20
C ARG A 44 -4.69 -16.33 0.89
N GLU A 45 -4.79 -15.01 0.77
CA GLU A 45 -5.96 -14.26 1.21
C GLU A 45 -6.79 -13.79 0.03
N SER A 46 -8.11 -13.79 0.20
CA SER A 46 -9.00 -13.13 -0.77
C SER A 46 -8.95 -11.63 -0.53
N CYS A 47 -8.06 -10.93 -1.23
CA CYS A 47 -8.00 -9.48 -1.19
C CYS A 47 -8.74 -8.88 -2.39
N ILE A 48 -9.73 -8.02 -2.14
CA ILE A 48 -10.28 -7.15 -3.18
C ILE A 48 -9.43 -5.88 -3.14
N PRO A 49 -8.57 -5.63 -4.14
CA PRO A 49 -7.74 -4.45 -4.12
C PRO A 49 -8.62 -3.20 -4.21
N SER A 50 -8.54 -2.35 -3.20
CA SER A 50 -9.13 -1.01 -3.23
C SER A 50 -8.14 -0.06 -3.90
N MET A 51 -8.62 0.73 -4.86
CA MET A 51 -7.81 1.79 -5.46
C MET A 51 -7.68 2.92 -4.45
N ILE A 52 -6.52 3.04 -3.81
CA ILE A 52 -6.24 4.08 -2.80
C ILE A 52 -5.98 5.43 -3.47
N HIS A 53 -5.34 5.43 -4.64
CA HIS A 53 -5.15 6.61 -5.48
C HIS A 53 -5.29 6.21 -6.95
N ALA A 54 -5.99 7.04 -7.74
CA ALA A 54 -6.03 6.87 -9.19
C ALA A 54 -4.64 7.17 -9.76
N ILE A 55 -4.12 6.27 -10.60
CA ILE A 55 -2.84 6.44 -11.29
C ILE A 55 -3.08 7.47 -12.39
N ASN A 56 -2.55 8.68 -12.26
CA ASN A 56 -2.57 9.68 -13.34
C ASN A 56 -1.65 9.24 -14.49
N GLU A 57 -1.90 9.72 -15.72
CA GLU A 57 -1.10 9.35 -16.89
C GLU A 57 0.40 9.70 -16.76
N ASP A 58 0.75 10.70 -15.94
CA ASP A 58 2.13 11.08 -15.61
C ASP A 58 2.79 10.28 -14.46
N ASP A 59 2.02 9.46 -13.75
CA ASP A 59 2.50 8.65 -12.61
C ASP A 59 3.66 7.70 -12.98
N PRO A 60 3.71 7.05 -14.17
CA PRO A 60 4.86 6.25 -14.57
C PRO A 60 6.18 7.04 -14.63
N ASN A 61 6.15 8.31 -15.00
CA ASN A 61 7.34 9.17 -15.01
C ASN A 61 7.70 9.62 -13.60
N ARG A 62 6.70 10.03 -12.80
CA ARG A 62 6.90 10.36 -11.37
C ARG A 62 7.39 9.16 -10.55
N ARG A 63 7.04 7.93 -10.91
CA ARG A 63 7.58 6.70 -10.30
C ARG A 63 9.02 6.42 -10.70
N LYS A 64 9.45 6.82 -11.90
CA LYS A 64 10.88 6.73 -12.28
C LYS A 64 11.72 7.71 -11.48
N GLU A 65 11.22 8.93 -11.29
CA GLU A 65 11.84 9.92 -10.38
C GLU A 65 11.82 9.43 -8.92
N GLY A 66 10.70 8.86 -8.47
CA GLY A 66 10.60 8.21 -7.16
C GLY A 66 11.60 7.06 -6.99
N LYS A 67 11.83 6.27 -8.05
CA LYS A 67 12.84 5.19 -8.03
C LYS A 67 14.25 5.73 -7.81
N GLN A 68 14.62 6.82 -8.47
CA GLN A 68 15.92 7.48 -8.26
C GLN A 68 16.06 7.97 -6.82
N PHE A 69 14.99 8.54 -6.25
CA PHE A 69 14.98 8.95 -4.84
C PHE A 69 15.18 7.74 -3.91
N PHE A 70 14.49 6.62 -4.15
CA PHE A 70 14.65 5.42 -3.31
C PHE A 70 16.05 4.82 -3.43
N GLU A 71 16.62 4.73 -4.63
CA GLU A 71 17.99 4.24 -4.84
C GLU A 71 19.01 5.11 -4.10
N TRP A 72 18.90 6.43 -4.25
CA TRP A 72 19.75 7.38 -3.52
C TRP A 72 19.56 7.30 -2.01
N TYR A 73 18.32 7.19 -1.53
CA TYR A 73 18.03 7.09 -0.09
C TYR A 73 18.62 5.81 0.51
N LEU A 74 18.51 4.69 -0.20
CA LEU A 74 19.10 3.41 0.21
C LEU A 74 20.62 3.50 0.25
N GLU A 75 21.25 4.07 -0.78
CA GLU A 75 22.69 4.34 -0.79
C GLU A 75 23.11 5.16 0.44
N LYS A 76 22.37 6.21 0.79
CA LYS A 76 22.67 7.01 2.00
C LYS A 76 22.52 6.23 3.29
N CYS A 77 21.51 5.36 3.40
CA CYS A 77 21.33 4.49 4.56
C CYS A 77 22.44 3.44 4.69
N GLU A 78 22.95 2.92 3.57
CA GLU A 78 24.07 1.98 3.56
C GLU A 78 25.38 2.64 4.04
N HIS A 79 25.64 3.88 3.61
CA HIS A 79 26.83 4.62 3.99
C HIS A 79 26.75 5.19 5.42
N ASP A 80 25.56 5.50 5.91
CA ASP A 80 25.33 6.05 7.24
C ASP A 80 24.01 5.53 7.83
N ALA A 81 24.13 4.58 8.76
CA ALA A 81 22.98 4.00 9.44
C ALA A 81 22.17 5.02 10.28
N GLN A 82 22.74 6.18 10.61
CA GLN A 82 22.04 7.27 11.33
C GLN A 82 21.39 8.27 10.37
N PHE A 83 21.57 8.11 9.06
CA PHE A 83 21.03 9.01 8.05
C PHE A 83 19.51 9.23 8.14
N PRO A 84 18.66 8.22 8.39
CA PRO A 84 17.23 8.45 8.55
C PRO A 84 16.89 9.45 9.65
N GLY A 85 17.66 9.45 10.75
CA GLY A 85 17.47 10.37 11.88
C GLY A 85 17.91 11.81 11.60
N LYS A 86 18.59 12.05 10.49
CA LYS A 86 19.03 13.39 10.05
C LYS A 86 18.04 14.06 9.11
N ILE A 87 17.02 13.34 8.65
CA ILE A 87 15.98 13.88 7.76
C ILE A 87 14.83 14.40 8.61
N VAL A 88 14.53 15.69 8.47
CA VAL A 88 13.33 16.30 9.03
C VAL A 88 12.20 16.17 8.01
N TRP A 89 11.18 15.41 8.35
CA TRP A 89 9.98 15.27 7.53
C TRP A 89 8.96 16.32 7.93
N SER A 90 8.45 17.06 6.96
CA SER A 90 7.28 17.93 7.12
C SER A 90 6.19 17.48 6.15
N HIS A 91 4.99 17.20 6.64
CA HIS A 91 3.82 17.11 5.76
C HIS A 91 3.33 18.54 5.48
N GLU A 92 2.97 18.83 4.22
CA GLU A 92 2.36 20.13 3.90
C GLU A 92 1.12 20.33 4.77
N ALA A 93 1.20 21.27 5.72
CA ALA A 93 0.05 21.72 6.45
C ALA A 93 -0.85 22.47 5.47
N MET A 94 -2.10 22.05 5.34
CA MET A 94 -3.06 22.71 4.47
C MET A 94 -3.44 24.06 5.09
N PHE A 95 -2.73 25.13 4.72
CA PHE A 95 -2.97 26.46 5.26
C PHE A 95 -4.33 26.97 4.78
N LYS A 96 -5.32 26.93 5.66
CA LYS A 96 -6.59 27.64 5.44
C LYS A 96 -6.34 29.12 5.75
N LEU A 97 -6.79 30.02 4.88
CA LEU A 97 -6.61 31.49 4.93
C LEU A 97 -7.13 32.18 6.22
N LYS A 98 -7.63 31.43 7.21
CA LYS A 98 -8.17 31.94 8.48
C LYS A 98 -7.12 32.11 9.59
N GLY A 99 -5.83 32.04 9.27
CA GLY A 99 -4.75 32.37 10.23
C GLY A 99 -4.67 31.47 11.46
N THR A 100 -5.27 30.27 11.40
CA THR A 100 -5.28 29.30 12.50
C THR A 100 -4.48 28.07 12.09
N ILE A 101 -3.38 27.81 12.80
CA ILE A 101 -2.54 26.64 12.60
C ILE A 101 -3.09 25.50 13.46
N ASN A 102 -3.49 24.39 12.84
CA ASN A 102 -3.75 23.16 13.57
C ASN A 102 -2.42 22.51 13.93
N LEU A 103 -1.95 22.72 15.16
CA LEU A 103 -0.75 22.04 15.68
C LEU A 103 -0.88 20.51 15.71
N HIS A 104 -2.12 19.99 15.67
CA HIS A 104 -2.40 18.56 15.57
C HIS A 104 -2.01 17.98 14.18
N ASP A 105 -1.94 18.82 13.14
CA ASP A 105 -1.57 18.41 11.79
C ASP A 105 -0.07 18.64 11.50
N CYS A 106 0.64 19.31 12.41
CA CYS A 106 2.07 19.57 12.33
C CYS A 106 2.85 18.61 13.22
N ILE A 107 3.43 17.56 12.63
CA ILE A 107 4.42 16.72 13.30
C ILE A 107 5.81 17.21 12.88
N VAL A 108 6.50 17.91 13.77
CA VAL A 108 7.92 18.25 13.60
C VAL A 108 8.73 17.14 14.27
N THR A 109 9.47 16.35 13.48
CA THR A 109 10.43 15.38 14.02
C THR A 109 11.85 15.92 13.83
N GLY A 110 12.51 16.27 14.94
CA GLY A 110 13.88 16.80 14.98
C GLY A 110 14.14 17.68 16.21
N GLN A 111 15.36 17.72 16.73
CA GLN A 111 15.77 18.66 17.79
C GLN A 111 15.99 20.06 17.20
N LEU A 112 14.92 20.77 16.85
CA LEU A 112 14.98 22.21 16.65
C LEU A 112 13.99 22.89 17.61
N GLN A 113 14.55 23.65 18.54
CA GLN A 113 13.79 24.53 19.41
C GLN A 113 13.28 25.69 18.55
N ILE A 114 11.99 25.65 18.18
CA ILE A 114 11.35 26.73 17.43
C ILE A 114 11.11 27.90 18.40
N HIS A 115 11.89 28.97 18.27
CA HIS A 115 11.51 30.27 18.83
C HIS A 115 10.46 30.90 17.91
N ILE A 116 9.27 31.13 18.46
CA ILE A 116 8.20 31.88 17.79
C ILE A 116 8.37 33.34 18.23
N LEU A 117 8.54 34.25 17.26
CA LEU A 117 8.39 35.70 17.44
C LEU A 117 6.91 36.08 17.39
#